data_AF-A0A369AH37-F1
#
_entry.id   AF-A0A369AH37-F1
#
_cell.length_a   1.000
_cell.length_b   1.000
_cell.length_c   1.000
_cell.angle_alpha   90.00
_cell.angle_beta   90.00
_cell.angle_gamma   90.00
#
_symmetry.space_group_name_H-M   'P 1'
#
loop_
_entity.id
_entity.type
_entity.pdbx_description
1 polymer ?
#
loop_
_entity_poly.entity_id
_entity_poly.type
_entity_poly.pdbx_seq_one_letter_code
_entity_poly.pdbx_strand_id
1 'polypeptide(L)'
;MRNLLVILIIAISMCSIISCSKNRTNTDNIDEYHFPIKPGTEEWKSFTSHDEMLQACQIPEDILKGMSTVELIETVLNYPLSKDIIAYNTPQGGINSQIKQFNGLSELLKRTDAKEKLLDKYQEINSLEGENSFKLSYLICILSQDDIISHLSENELSTLLKEGNNKLSKKQESNEPVSSNIKYTVWLMGKAMRQKNFTPFVEKIQEDKILQQFLDDGFIVDDEVIEEIELYVGKCLSAK
;
A
#
# COMPACT_ATOMS: atom_id res chain seq x y z
N MET A 1 -22.28 -35.41 -48.19
CA MET A 1 -21.38 -35.81 -47.08
C MET A 1 -19.96 -35.27 -47.26
N ARG A 2 -19.79 -33.96 -47.54
CA ARG A 2 -18.45 -33.33 -47.59
C ARG A 2 -18.40 -31.92 -46.98
N ASN A 3 -19.54 -31.40 -46.51
CA ASN A 3 -19.66 -30.10 -45.84
C ASN A 3 -20.18 -30.22 -44.38
N LEU A 4 -20.44 -31.44 -43.90
CA LEU A 4 -20.80 -31.71 -42.50
C LEU A 4 -19.57 -32.07 -41.64
N LEU A 5 -18.43 -32.35 -42.28
CA LEU A 5 -17.18 -32.76 -41.63
C LEU A 5 -16.23 -31.59 -41.34
N VAL A 6 -16.47 -30.42 -41.95
CA VAL A 6 -15.65 -29.21 -41.75
C VAL A 6 -16.16 -28.36 -40.57
N ILE A 7 -17.43 -28.52 -40.19
CA ILE A 7 -18.03 -27.77 -39.06
C ILE A 7 -17.73 -28.44 -37.71
N LEU A 8 -17.32 -29.72 -37.69
CA LEU A 8 -16.90 -30.39 -36.45
C LEU A 8 -15.43 -30.16 -36.06
N ILE A 9 -14.64 -29.50 -36.91
CA ILE A 9 -13.20 -29.25 -36.68
C ILE A 9 -12.95 -27.79 -36.21
N ILE A 10 -13.95 -26.91 -36.29
CA ILE A 10 -13.84 -25.50 -35.85
C ILE A 10 -14.33 -25.30 -34.39
N ALA A 11 -14.84 -26.36 -33.74
CA ALA A 11 -15.32 -26.31 -32.36
C ALA A 11 -14.38 -26.99 -31.33
N ILE A 12 -13.14 -27.32 -31.71
CA ILE A 12 -12.09 -27.85 -30.80
C ILE A 12 -10.92 -26.87 -30.76
N SER A 13 -11.20 -25.64 -30.31
CA SER A 13 -10.18 -24.71 -29.82
C SER A 13 -10.67 -24.03 -28.53
N MET A 14 -11.35 -24.81 -27.70
CA MET A 14 -11.41 -24.59 -26.25
C MET A 14 -10.58 -25.69 -25.59
N CYS A 15 -9.81 -25.31 -24.56
CA CYS A 15 -9.07 -26.18 -23.66
C CYS A 15 -7.87 -26.92 -24.25
N SER A 16 -6.81 -26.18 -24.61
CA SER A 16 -5.46 -26.66 -24.35
C SER A 16 -5.07 -26.24 -22.94
N ILE A 17 -5.30 -27.16 -22.01
CA ILE A 17 -4.77 -27.17 -20.66
C ILE A 17 -3.25 -27.14 -20.77
N ILE A 18 -2.64 -25.98 -20.54
CA ILE A 18 -1.28 -25.95 -20.00
C ILE A 18 -1.46 -25.77 -18.50
N SER A 19 -1.67 -26.88 -17.79
CA SER A 19 -1.29 -26.95 -16.39
C SER A 19 0.24 -26.88 -16.36
N CYS A 20 0.77 -25.67 -16.35
CA CYS A 20 2.12 -25.44 -15.87
C CYS A 20 2.05 -25.53 -14.35
N SER A 21 2.13 -26.75 -13.80
CA SER A 21 2.46 -26.89 -12.38
C SER A 21 3.92 -26.48 -12.21
N LYS A 22 4.15 -25.17 -12.11
CA LYS A 22 5.46 -24.62 -11.73
C LYS A 22 5.64 -25.02 -10.27
N ASN A 23 6.42 -26.08 -10.04
CA ASN A 23 6.98 -26.38 -8.73
C ASN A 23 7.82 -25.15 -8.32
N ARG A 24 7.24 -24.26 -7.52
CA ARG A 24 7.92 -23.05 -7.02
C ARG A 24 8.87 -23.46 -5.92
N THR A 25 10.15 -23.58 -6.24
CA THR A 25 11.24 -23.53 -5.27
C THR A 25 11.40 -22.07 -4.84
N ASN A 26 11.41 -21.87 -3.52
CA ASN A 26 11.49 -20.58 -2.85
C ASN A 26 12.69 -19.72 -3.29
N THR A 27 12.46 -18.40 -3.27
CA THR A 27 13.40 -17.26 -3.10
C THR A 27 14.08 -16.53 -4.27
N ASP A 28 13.66 -16.56 -5.54
CA ASP A 28 14.27 -15.64 -6.56
C ASP A 28 13.38 -15.14 -7.73
N ASN A 29 12.05 -15.19 -7.62
CA ASN A 29 11.18 -14.45 -8.56
C ASN A 29 9.84 -14.15 -7.89
N ILE A 30 9.65 -12.94 -7.38
CA ILE A 30 8.32 -12.47 -7.01
C ILE A 30 7.60 -12.17 -8.33
N ASP A 31 6.68 -13.05 -8.73
CA ASP A 31 5.85 -12.87 -9.94
C ASP A 31 4.75 -11.84 -9.64
N GLU A 32 5.10 -10.54 -9.65
CA GLU A 32 4.09 -9.46 -9.67
C GLU A 32 3.25 -9.52 -10.95
N TYR A 33 2.01 -9.01 -10.90
CA TYR A 33 1.21 -8.84 -12.10
C TYR A 33 1.66 -7.58 -12.85
N HIS A 34 2.20 -7.79 -14.05
CA HIS A 34 2.54 -6.69 -14.94
C HIS A 34 1.33 -6.23 -15.73
N PHE A 35 0.81 -5.06 -15.39
CA PHE A 35 -0.31 -4.43 -16.09
C PHE A 35 0.00 -4.28 -17.59
N PRO A 36 -0.80 -4.90 -18.49
CA PRO A 36 -0.52 -4.89 -19.93
C PRO A 36 -0.72 -3.51 -20.54
N ILE A 37 -1.69 -2.76 -20.01
CA ILE A 37 -2.00 -1.39 -20.41
C ILE A 37 -1.66 -0.46 -19.24
N LYS A 38 -0.73 0.46 -19.47
CA LYS A 38 -0.21 1.39 -18.46
C LYS A 38 0.30 2.68 -19.11
N PRO A 39 0.55 3.77 -18.35
CA PRO A 39 1.12 4.99 -18.89
C PRO A 39 2.34 4.73 -19.78
N GLY A 40 2.32 5.31 -20.99
CA GLY A 40 3.36 5.13 -22.00
C GLY A 40 3.03 4.13 -23.11
N THR A 41 2.06 3.23 -22.91
CA THR A 41 1.54 2.34 -23.98
C THR A 41 0.65 3.11 -24.96
N GLU A 42 0.49 2.62 -26.20
CA GLU A 42 -0.36 3.28 -27.20
C GLU A 42 -1.84 3.19 -26.82
N GLU A 43 -2.26 2.04 -26.30
CA GLU A 43 -3.61 1.80 -25.80
C GLU A 43 -3.96 2.79 -24.67
N TRP A 44 -3.04 3.05 -23.73
CA TRP A 44 -3.27 4.03 -22.66
C TRP A 44 -3.49 5.45 -23.17
N LYS A 45 -2.77 5.86 -24.22
CA LYS A 45 -2.92 7.19 -24.83
C LYS A 45 -4.27 7.35 -25.54
N SER A 46 -4.91 6.24 -25.92
CA SER A 46 -6.20 6.25 -26.60
C SER A 46 -7.39 6.42 -25.66
N PHE A 47 -7.20 6.24 -24.35
CA PHE A 47 -8.25 6.46 -23.36
C PHE A 47 -8.69 7.92 -23.32
N THR A 48 -10.00 8.11 -23.29
CA THR A 48 -10.66 9.42 -23.27
C THR A 48 -11.28 9.75 -21.92
N SER A 49 -11.35 8.76 -21.03
CA SER A 49 -11.93 8.89 -19.69
C SER A 49 -11.06 8.21 -18.63
N HIS A 50 -11.19 8.67 -17.39
CA HIS A 50 -10.53 8.05 -16.25
C HIS A 50 -11.10 6.65 -15.96
N ASP A 51 -12.38 6.43 -16.20
CA ASP A 51 -13.02 5.13 -16.02
C ASP A 51 -12.41 4.05 -16.91
N GLU A 52 -12.04 4.38 -18.16
CA GLU A 52 -11.33 3.44 -19.04
C GLU A 52 -9.96 3.03 -18.46
N MET A 53 -9.24 3.98 -17.86
CA MET A 53 -7.97 3.70 -17.17
C MET A 53 -8.19 2.78 -15.97
N LEU A 54 -9.22 3.05 -15.16
CA LEU A 54 -9.58 2.21 -14.01
C LEU A 54 -9.93 0.77 -14.43
N GLN A 55 -10.68 0.59 -15.52
CA GLN A 55 -11.00 -0.73 -16.05
C GLN A 55 -9.76 -1.47 -16.57
N ALA A 56 -8.86 -0.76 -17.26
CA ALA A 56 -7.62 -1.34 -17.78
C ALA A 56 -6.65 -1.79 -16.67
N CYS A 57 -6.76 -1.20 -15.48
CA CYS A 57 -5.94 -1.57 -14.33
C CYS A 57 -6.58 -2.57 -13.37
N GLN A 58 -7.71 -3.21 -13.71
CA GLN A 58 -8.21 -4.34 -12.92
C GLN A 58 -7.36 -5.59 -13.16
N ILE A 59 -7.09 -6.35 -12.09
CA ILE A 59 -6.42 -7.65 -12.19
C ILE A 59 -7.46 -8.71 -12.56
N PRO A 60 -7.23 -9.58 -13.57
CA PRO A 60 -8.12 -10.71 -13.84
C PRO A 60 -8.36 -11.57 -12.60
N GLU A 61 -9.62 -11.95 -12.36
CA GLU A 61 -10.06 -12.58 -11.11
C GLU A 61 -9.34 -13.90 -10.79
N ASP A 62 -9.04 -14.69 -11.81
CA ASP A 62 -8.30 -15.96 -11.71
C ASP A 62 -6.84 -15.72 -11.31
N ILE A 63 -6.21 -14.67 -11.84
CA ILE A 63 -4.86 -14.24 -11.46
C ILE A 63 -4.88 -13.74 -10.01
N LEU A 64 -5.79 -12.80 -9.68
CA LEU A 64 -5.86 -12.16 -8.37
C LEU A 64 -5.99 -13.18 -7.23
N LYS A 65 -6.85 -14.19 -7.41
CA LYS A 65 -7.03 -15.28 -6.43
C LYS A 65 -5.84 -16.23 -6.35
N GLY A 66 -5.06 -16.36 -7.42
CA GLY A 66 -3.87 -17.21 -7.48
C GLY A 66 -2.61 -16.58 -6.88
N MET A 67 -2.60 -15.26 -6.65
CA MET A 67 -1.44 -14.54 -6.13
C MET A 67 -1.25 -14.78 -4.64
N SER A 68 -0.03 -15.04 -4.21
CA SER A 68 0.38 -14.92 -2.80
C SER A 68 0.29 -13.47 -2.32
N THR A 69 0.28 -13.26 -1.00
CA THR A 69 0.18 -11.91 -0.42
C THR A 69 1.39 -11.05 -0.78
N VAL A 70 2.58 -11.64 -0.88
CA VAL A 70 3.80 -10.93 -1.31
C VAL A 70 3.69 -10.49 -2.78
N GLU A 71 3.26 -11.36 -3.69
CA GLU A 71 3.04 -11.01 -5.10
C GLU A 71 1.97 -9.91 -5.25
N LEU A 72 0.91 -9.98 -4.44
CA LEU A 72 -0.14 -8.95 -4.44
C LEU A 72 0.37 -7.61 -3.93
N ILE A 73 1.20 -7.58 -2.88
CA ILE A 73 1.82 -6.34 -2.39
C ILE A 73 2.66 -5.69 -3.48
N GLU A 74 3.56 -6.42 -4.16
CA GLU A 74 4.36 -5.84 -5.24
C GLU A 74 3.48 -5.30 -6.37
N THR A 75 2.44 -6.05 -6.74
CA THR A 75 1.47 -5.63 -7.76
C THR A 75 0.74 -4.36 -7.37
N VAL A 76 0.28 -4.26 -6.12
CA VAL A 76 -0.39 -3.08 -5.60
C VAL A 76 0.57 -1.89 -5.63
N LEU A 77 1.82 -2.05 -5.17
CA LEU A 77 2.82 -0.97 -5.18
C LEU A 77 3.25 -0.55 -6.60
N ASN A 78 2.99 -1.38 -7.61
CA ASN A 78 3.21 -1.08 -9.02
C ASN A 78 1.92 -0.74 -9.78
N TYR A 79 0.81 -0.50 -9.07
CA TYR A 79 -0.46 -0.10 -9.67
C TYR A 79 -0.29 1.18 -10.52
N PRO A 80 -0.68 1.19 -11.82
CA PRO A 80 -0.38 2.30 -12.72
C PRO A 80 -1.00 3.64 -12.31
N LEU A 81 -2.13 3.58 -11.59
CA LEU A 81 -2.86 4.74 -11.08
C LEU A 81 -2.64 4.95 -9.57
N SER A 82 -1.54 4.43 -9.02
CA SER A 82 -1.18 4.60 -7.60
C SER A 82 -1.11 6.07 -7.19
N LYS A 83 -0.66 6.94 -8.10
CA LYS A 83 -0.52 8.39 -7.87
C LYS A 83 -1.85 9.13 -7.76
N ASP A 84 -2.99 8.53 -8.12
CA ASP A 84 -4.29 9.19 -7.99
C ASP A 84 -4.64 9.53 -6.54
N ILE A 85 -4.07 8.83 -5.56
CA ILE A 85 -4.31 9.10 -4.14
C ILE A 85 -3.94 10.54 -3.74
N ILE A 86 -3.00 11.18 -4.47
CA ILE A 86 -2.55 12.55 -4.16
C ILE A 86 -3.44 13.62 -4.80
N ALA A 87 -4.40 13.23 -5.64
CA ALA A 87 -5.38 14.15 -6.24
C ALA A 87 -6.55 14.48 -5.29
N TYR A 88 -6.61 13.81 -4.13
CA TYR A 88 -7.66 14.01 -3.12
C TYR A 88 -7.22 15.02 -2.05
N ASN A 89 -8.21 15.58 -1.34
CA ASN A 89 -7.96 16.58 -0.29
C ASN A 89 -7.13 16.03 0.87
N THR A 90 -7.23 14.73 1.16
CA THR A 90 -6.54 14.08 2.28
C THR A 90 -5.96 12.73 1.85
N PRO A 91 -4.82 12.30 2.43
CA PRO A 91 -4.29 10.95 2.28
C PRO A 91 -5.32 9.85 2.48
N GLN A 92 -6.10 9.94 3.57
CA GLN A 92 -7.14 8.97 3.87
C GLN A 92 -8.25 8.97 2.81
N GLY A 93 -8.62 10.14 2.28
CA GLY A 93 -9.58 10.23 1.18
C GLY A 93 -9.10 9.55 -0.10
N GLY A 94 -7.81 9.75 -0.44
CA GLY A 94 -7.20 9.15 -1.62
C GLY A 94 -7.16 7.63 -1.56
N ILE A 95 -6.64 7.06 -0.48
CA ILE A 95 -6.59 5.60 -0.31
C ILE A 95 -8.00 4.99 -0.23
N ASN A 96 -8.95 5.64 0.45
CA ASN A 96 -10.35 5.20 0.50
C ASN A 96 -11.00 5.11 -0.87
N SER A 97 -10.67 6.02 -1.78
CA SER A 97 -11.18 5.98 -3.15
C SER A 97 -10.58 4.81 -3.92
N GLN A 98 -9.27 4.62 -3.82
CA GLN A 98 -8.57 3.55 -4.52
C GLN A 98 -8.98 2.15 -4.03
N ILE A 99 -9.26 1.97 -2.73
CA ILE A 99 -9.82 0.72 -2.18
C ILE A 99 -11.14 0.35 -2.88
N LYS A 100 -11.95 1.34 -3.27
CA LYS A 100 -13.23 1.12 -3.97
C LYS A 100 -13.04 0.86 -5.46
N GLN A 101 -12.00 1.42 -6.06
CA GLN A 101 -11.80 1.46 -7.51
C GLN A 101 -10.87 0.35 -8.03
N PHE A 102 -9.97 -0.18 -7.19
CA PHE A 102 -8.96 -1.16 -7.59
C PHE A 102 -9.11 -2.49 -6.84
N ASN A 103 -9.41 -3.56 -7.58
CA ASN A 103 -9.64 -4.87 -6.99
C ASN A 103 -8.42 -5.46 -6.26
N GLY A 104 -7.19 -5.17 -6.68
CA GLY A 104 -5.98 -5.65 -6.04
C GLY A 104 -5.80 -5.11 -4.62
N LEU A 105 -6.03 -3.81 -4.41
CA LEU A 105 -5.97 -3.22 -3.07
C LEU A 105 -7.13 -3.69 -2.19
N SER A 106 -8.35 -3.77 -2.76
CA SER A 106 -9.51 -4.32 -2.04
C SER A 106 -9.29 -5.76 -1.56
N GLU A 107 -8.68 -6.60 -2.39
CA GLU A 107 -8.33 -7.98 -2.04
C GLU A 107 -7.22 -8.04 -0.99
N LEU A 108 -6.17 -7.22 -1.13
CA LEU A 108 -5.05 -7.21 -0.19
C LEU A 108 -5.53 -6.94 1.24
N LEU A 109 -6.41 -5.96 1.44
CA LEU A 109 -6.94 -5.61 2.76
C LEU A 109 -7.80 -6.71 3.40
N LYS A 110 -8.29 -7.69 2.62
CA LYS A 110 -9.07 -8.82 3.13
C LYS A 110 -8.19 -9.99 3.58
N ARG A 111 -6.90 -10.00 3.24
CA ARG A 111 -6.01 -11.13 3.53
C ARG A 111 -5.52 -11.06 4.98
N THR A 112 -5.70 -12.16 5.70
CA THR A 112 -5.38 -12.25 7.14
C THR A 112 -3.89 -12.09 7.45
N ASP A 113 -3.03 -12.43 6.49
CA ASP A 113 -1.56 -12.30 6.57
C ASP A 113 -1.03 -10.97 6.00
N ALA A 114 -1.91 -10.09 5.47
CA ALA A 114 -1.49 -8.84 4.85
C ALA A 114 -0.71 -7.94 5.80
N LYS A 115 -1.14 -7.82 7.06
CA LYS A 115 -0.51 -6.96 8.08
C LYS A 115 0.98 -7.28 8.28
N GLU A 116 1.31 -8.56 8.38
CA GLU A 116 2.67 -9.06 8.61
C GLU A 116 3.53 -8.79 7.36
N LYS A 117 2.99 -9.08 6.17
CA LYS A 117 3.71 -8.91 4.90
C LYS A 117 3.89 -7.45 4.49
N LEU A 118 2.94 -6.59 4.84
CA LEU A 118 3.06 -5.14 4.65
C LEU A 118 4.13 -4.56 5.57
N LEU A 119 4.19 -5.02 6.84
CA LEU A 119 5.24 -4.61 7.77
C LEU A 119 6.62 -5.09 7.30
N ASP A 120 6.74 -6.36 6.88
CA ASP A 120 7.96 -6.90 6.28
C ASP A 120 8.43 -6.00 5.11
N LYS A 121 7.52 -5.62 4.21
CA LYS A 121 7.83 -4.76 3.07
C LYS A 121 8.26 -3.35 3.49
N TYR A 122 7.66 -2.80 4.54
CA TYR A 122 8.00 -1.48 5.06
C TYR A 122 9.42 -1.42 5.64
N GLN A 123 9.87 -2.51 6.25
CA GLN A 123 11.25 -2.66 6.74
C GLN A 123 12.26 -2.81 5.58
N GLU A 124 11.85 -3.44 4.48
CA GLU A 124 12.70 -3.65 3.29
C GLU A 124 13.00 -2.34 2.54
N ILE A 125 12.00 -1.46 2.36
CA ILE A 125 12.16 -0.23 1.59
C ILE A 125 12.99 0.80 2.38
N ASN A 126 14.25 0.92 2.01
CA ASN A 126 15.22 1.84 2.63
C ASN A 126 15.48 3.11 1.81
N SER A 127 15.17 3.09 0.52
CA SER A 127 15.41 4.22 -0.39
C SER A 127 14.32 5.28 -0.24
N LEU A 128 14.71 6.48 0.19
CA LEU A 128 13.83 7.65 0.36
C LEU A 128 13.79 8.55 -0.91
N GLU A 129 14.33 8.06 -2.02
CA GLU A 129 14.51 8.81 -3.27
C GLU A 129 13.76 8.18 -4.45
N GLY A 130 13.49 9.00 -5.47
CA GLY A 130 12.90 8.58 -6.74
C GLY A 130 11.55 7.86 -6.59
N GLU A 131 11.31 6.87 -7.45
CA GLU A 131 10.06 6.09 -7.45
C GLU A 131 9.87 5.29 -6.14
N ASN A 132 10.97 4.86 -5.51
CA ASN A 132 10.92 4.15 -4.22
C ASN A 132 10.38 5.03 -3.09
N SER A 133 10.62 6.34 -3.16
CA SER A 133 10.06 7.32 -2.23
C SER A 133 8.53 7.33 -2.27
N PHE A 134 7.96 7.36 -3.48
CA PHE A 134 6.51 7.33 -3.65
C PHE A 134 5.93 5.97 -3.23
N LYS A 135 6.57 4.85 -3.63
CA LYS A 135 6.16 3.51 -3.20
C LYS A 135 6.13 3.39 -1.69
N LEU A 136 7.11 3.98 -0.98
CA LEU A 136 7.11 4.03 0.47
C LEU A 136 5.92 4.83 1.01
N SER A 137 5.66 6.04 0.50
CA SER A 137 4.49 6.83 0.89
C SER A 137 3.18 6.05 0.68
N TYR A 138 3.05 5.37 -0.45
CA TYR A 138 1.86 4.59 -0.77
C TYR A 138 1.71 3.36 0.14
N LEU A 139 2.79 2.62 0.39
CA LEU A 139 2.82 1.54 1.36
C LEU A 139 2.42 2.01 2.76
N ILE A 140 2.91 3.19 3.18
CA ILE A 140 2.55 3.79 4.45
C ILE A 140 1.04 4.09 4.50
N CYS A 141 0.45 4.66 3.45
CA CYS A 141 -1.00 4.86 3.39
C CYS A 141 -1.77 3.54 3.57
N ILE A 142 -1.30 2.44 2.97
CA ILE A 142 -1.92 1.11 3.13
C ILE A 142 -1.78 0.61 4.57
N LEU A 143 -0.58 0.70 5.17
CA LEU A 143 -0.35 0.32 6.57
C LEU A 143 -1.15 1.15 7.57
N SER A 144 -1.42 2.41 7.25
CA SER A 144 -2.22 3.32 8.06
C SER A 144 -3.72 2.98 8.07
N GLN A 145 -4.19 2.02 7.27
CA GLN A 145 -5.61 1.64 7.27
C GLN A 145 -5.99 0.92 8.57
N ASP A 146 -7.17 1.22 9.11
CA ASP A 146 -7.63 0.64 10.38
C ASP A 146 -7.74 -0.89 10.28
N ASP A 147 -8.15 -1.41 9.12
CA ASP A 147 -8.21 -2.85 8.82
C ASP A 147 -6.84 -3.55 8.85
N ILE A 148 -5.73 -2.80 8.77
CA ILE A 148 -4.37 -3.34 8.88
C ILE A 148 -3.80 -3.08 10.27
N ILE A 149 -3.76 -1.82 10.67
CA ILE A 149 -3.03 -1.40 11.88
C ILE A 149 -3.66 -1.99 13.14
N SER A 150 -4.99 -2.16 13.17
CA SER A 150 -5.70 -2.71 14.33
C SER A 150 -5.39 -4.19 14.60
N HIS A 151 -4.89 -4.90 13.58
CA HIS A 151 -4.53 -6.31 13.68
C HIS A 151 -3.06 -6.55 14.01
N LEU A 152 -2.22 -5.51 14.03
CA LEU A 152 -0.82 -5.64 14.45
C LEU A 152 -0.74 -5.92 15.95
N SER A 153 0.08 -6.89 16.33
CA SER A 153 0.43 -7.17 17.72
C SER A 153 1.25 -6.02 18.34
N GLU A 154 1.33 -5.99 19.66
CA GLU A 154 2.13 -4.99 20.36
C GLU A 154 3.61 -4.99 19.94
N ASN A 155 4.18 -6.17 19.67
CA ASN A 155 5.56 -6.29 19.18
C ASN A 155 5.69 -5.72 17.77
N GLU A 156 4.74 -6.00 16.88
CA GLU A 156 4.74 -5.48 15.50
C GLU A 156 4.54 -3.96 15.48
N LEU A 157 3.65 -3.42 16.31
CA LEU A 157 3.50 -1.97 16.51
C LEU A 157 4.82 -1.34 17.00
N SER A 158 5.51 -2.00 17.94
CA SER A 158 6.79 -1.51 18.44
C SER A 158 7.89 -1.57 17.36
N THR A 159 7.88 -2.59 16.51
CA THR A 159 8.77 -2.68 15.34
C THR A 159 8.49 -1.58 14.34
N LEU A 160 7.22 -1.33 14.02
CA LEU A 160 6.77 -0.26 13.13
C LEU A 160 7.22 1.12 13.64
N LEU A 161 7.03 1.39 14.94
CA LEU A 161 7.46 2.65 15.55
C LEU A 161 8.98 2.85 15.49
N LYS A 162 9.77 1.79 15.76
CA LYS A 162 11.23 1.83 15.65
C LYS A 162 11.67 2.10 14.21
N GLU A 163 11.05 1.41 13.25
CA GLU A 163 11.39 1.56 11.83
C GLU A 163 11.04 2.97 11.33
N GLY A 164 9.85 3.48 11.67
CA GLY A 164 9.45 4.86 11.36
C GLY A 164 10.42 5.89 11.94
N ASN A 165 10.76 5.75 13.22
CA ASN A 165 11.74 6.63 13.88
C ASN A 165 13.12 6.58 13.19
N ASN A 166 13.59 5.39 12.81
CA ASN A 166 14.85 5.24 12.07
C ASN A 166 14.81 5.92 10.70
N LYS A 167 13.70 5.83 9.96
CA LYS A 167 13.54 6.49 8.66
C LYS A 167 13.49 8.01 8.80
N LEU A 168 12.90 8.54 9.87
CA LEU A 168 12.89 9.98 10.18
C LEU A 168 14.30 10.49 10.50
N SER A 169 15.04 9.80 11.39
CA SER A 169 16.41 10.21 11.76
C SER A 169 17.37 10.23 10.56
N LYS A 170 17.33 9.21 9.69
CA LYS A 170 18.16 9.16 8.47
C LYS A 170 17.90 10.34 7.52
N LYS A 171 16.67 10.88 7.49
CA LYS A 171 16.31 12.01 6.63
C LYS A 171 16.78 13.35 7.20
N GLN A 172 16.77 13.51 8.53
CA GLN A 172 17.31 14.70 9.20
C GLN A 172 18.82 14.86 8.95
N GLU A 173 19.54 13.74 8.80
CA GLU A 173 20.98 13.74 8.49
C GLU A 173 21.30 14.12 7.03
N SER A 174 20.33 14.03 6.11
CA SER A 174 20.60 14.11 4.68
C SER A 174 20.56 15.53 4.08
N ASN A 175 20.31 16.60 4.87
CA ASN A 175 20.15 18.00 4.41
C ASN A 175 19.15 18.21 3.25
N GLU A 176 18.27 17.24 2.99
CA GLU A 176 17.28 17.29 1.92
C GLU A 176 16.00 17.97 2.40
N PRO A 177 15.22 18.63 1.52
CA PRO A 177 13.93 19.20 1.88
C PRO A 177 13.01 18.17 2.54
N VAL A 178 12.21 18.63 3.51
CA VAL A 178 11.18 17.82 4.19
C VAL A 178 10.27 17.21 3.12
N SER A 179 10.44 15.90 2.87
CA SER A 179 9.68 15.21 1.84
C SER A 179 8.32 14.77 2.38
N SER A 180 7.36 14.55 1.47
CA SER A 180 6.05 13.99 1.80
C SER A 180 6.14 12.73 2.67
N ASN A 181 7.21 11.93 2.54
CA ASN A 181 7.43 10.70 3.31
C ASN A 181 7.48 10.95 4.82
N ILE A 182 8.01 12.09 5.28
CA ILE A 182 8.05 12.43 6.71
C ILE A 182 6.61 12.51 7.23
N LYS A 183 5.76 13.24 6.52
CA LYS A 183 4.36 13.44 6.87
C LYS A 183 3.60 12.11 6.97
N TYR A 184 3.73 11.26 5.96
CA TYR A 184 3.13 9.93 5.96
C TYR A 184 3.69 9.04 7.07
N THR A 185 5.00 9.06 7.30
CA THR A 185 5.66 8.24 8.33
C THR A 185 5.17 8.61 9.73
N VAL A 186 5.09 9.91 10.01
CA VAL A 186 4.59 10.44 11.30
C VAL A 186 3.11 10.11 11.47
N TRP A 187 2.31 10.19 10.41
CA TRP A 187 0.90 9.78 10.44
C TRP A 187 0.76 8.31 10.86
N LEU A 188 1.52 7.42 10.22
CA LEU A 188 1.53 5.99 10.54
C LEU A 188 1.97 5.73 12.00
N MET A 189 3.02 6.41 12.44
CA MET A 189 3.52 6.30 13.82
C MET A 189 2.48 6.78 14.83
N GLY A 190 1.79 7.89 14.55
CA GLY A 190 0.69 8.38 15.37
C GLY A 190 -0.46 7.38 15.46
N LYS A 191 -0.88 6.79 14.33
CA LYS A 191 -1.92 5.73 14.35
C LYS A 191 -1.46 4.49 15.12
N ALA A 192 -0.20 4.09 14.99
CA ALA A 192 0.36 2.96 15.73
C ALA A 192 0.43 3.23 17.24
N MET A 193 0.79 4.45 17.65
CA MET A 193 0.77 4.88 19.05
C MET A 193 -0.65 4.87 19.64
N ARG A 194 -1.65 5.35 18.86
CA ARG A 194 -3.07 5.26 19.22
C ARG A 194 -3.50 3.81 19.40
N GLN A 195 -3.11 2.93 18.48
CA GLN A 195 -3.42 1.50 18.55
C GLN A 195 -2.74 0.79 19.73
N LYS A 196 -1.50 1.16 20.06
CA LYS A 196 -0.78 0.65 21.23
C LYS A 196 -1.39 1.15 22.56
N ASN A 197 -2.34 2.08 22.51
CA ASN A 197 -3.02 2.66 23.67
C ASN A 197 -2.04 3.25 24.69
N PHE A 198 -1.00 3.96 24.22
CA PHE A 198 -0.03 4.61 25.09
C PHE A 198 -0.66 5.80 25.81
N THR A 199 -0.97 5.66 27.10
CA THR A 199 -1.83 6.57 27.86
C THR A 199 -1.50 8.07 27.68
N PRO A 200 -0.24 8.53 27.83
CA PRO A 200 0.06 9.95 27.68
C PRO A 200 -0.30 10.51 26.29
N PHE A 201 -0.21 9.68 25.25
CA PHE A 201 -0.57 10.08 23.90
C PHE A 201 -2.07 10.02 23.66
N VAL A 202 -2.76 9.00 24.20
CA VAL A 202 -4.22 8.89 24.08
C VAL A 202 -4.95 10.03 24.78
N GLU A 203 -4.50 10.43 25.96
CA GLU A 203 -5.02 11.61 26.67
C GLU A 203 -4.81 12.87 25.83
N LYS A 204 -3.62 13.04 25.26
CA LYS A 204 -3.30 14.18 24.41
C LYS A 204 -4.18 14.27 23.15
N ILE A 205 -4.49 13.13 22.51
CA ILE A 205 -5.42 13.09 21.35
C ILE A 205 -6.81 13.63 21.73
N GLN A 206 -7.29 13.35 22.95
CA GLN A 206 -8.63 13.79 23.38
C GLN A 206 -8.72 15.31 23.58
N GLU A 207 -7.60 15.96 23.89
CA GLU A 207 -7.52 17.39 24.15
C GLU A 207 -7.22 18.21 22.88
N ASP A 208 -6.62 17.59 21.88
CA ASP A 208 -6.10 18.27 20.69
C ASP A 208 -6.79 17.81 19.40
N LYS A 209 -7.70 18.67 18.94
CA LYS A 209 -8.49 18.42 17.73
C LYS A 209 -7.65 18.40 16.45
N ILE A 210 -6.52 19.12 16.43
CA ILE A 210 -5.66 19.17 15.24
C ILE A 210 -4.90 17.84 15.15
N LEU A 211 -4.35 17.37 16.26
CA LEU A 211 -3.74 16.04 16.36
C LEU A 211 -4.76 14.95 16.00
N GLN A 212 -5.98 15.01 16.56
CA GLN A 212 -7.02 14.03 16.24
C GLN A 212 -7.35 14.04 14.74
N GLN A 213 -7.58 15.21 14.14
CA GLN A 213 -7.88 15.33 12.72
C GLN A 213 -6.74 14.75 11.87
N PHE A 214 -5.49 15.08 12.19
CA PHE A 214 -4.33 14.54 11.49
C PHE A 214 -4.29 13.01 11.53
N LEU A 215 -4.57 12.39 12.68
CA LEU A 215 -4.62 10.92 12.79
C LEU A 215 -5.74 10.30 11.96
N ASP A 216 -6.85 11.01 11.79
CA ASP A 216 -8.03 10.53 11.09
C ASP A 216 -7.91 10.67 9.57
N ASP A 217 -7.31 11.75 9.07
CA ASP A 217 -7.27 12.05 7.62
C ASP A 217 -5.87 12.10 6.99
N GLY A 218 -4.81 12.17 7.79
CA GLY A 218 -3.41 12.30 7.36
C GLY A 218 -3.04 13.69 6.83
N PHE A 219 -3.94 14.67 6.91
CA PHE A 219 -3.72 16.03 6.44
C PHE A 219 -2.98 16.84 7.50
N ILE A 220 -1.79 17.32 7.16
CA ILE A 220 -0.99 18.15 8.07
C ILE A 220 -1.38 19.61 7.92
N VAL A 221 -1.84 20.18 9.02
CA VAL A 221 -2.14 21.60 9.15
C VAL A 221 -0.96 22.35 9.77
N ASP A 222 -0.18 21.69 10.63
CA ASP A 222 0.87 22.31 11.45
C ASP A 222 2.05 21.36 11.69
N ASP A 223 3.28 21.89 11.69
CA ASP A 223 4.50 21.15 12.01
C ASP A 223 4.57 20.79 13.51
N GLU A 224 3.85 21.50 14.39
CA GLU A 224 3.76 21.18 15.83
C GLU A 224 3.23 19.75 16.07
N VAL A 225 2.28 19.29 15.25
CA VAL A 225 1.73 17.92 15.32
C VAL A 225 2.81 16.88 15.05
N ILE A 226 3.77 17.19 14.17
CA ILE A 226 4.87 16.30 13.84
C ILE A 226 5.79 16.13 15.05
N GLU A 227 6.26 17.25 15.60
CA GLU A 227 7.16 17.26 16.77
C GLU A 227 6.52 16.56 17.97
N GLU A 228 5.21 16.74 18.16
CA GLU A 228 4.49 16.11 19.24
C GLU A 228 4.46 14.58 19.10
N ILE A 229 4.14 14.06 17.92
CA ILE A 229 4.14 12.60 17.69
C ILE A 229 5.54 12.02 17.88
N GLU A 230 6.57 12.67 17.36
CA GLU A 230 7.97 12.24 17.54
C GLU A 230 8.35 12.18 19.02
N LEU A 231 7.95 13.18 19.81
CA LEU A 231 8.17 13.20 21.26
C LEU A 231 7.50 12.01 21.96
N TYR A 232 6.24 11.72 21.66
CA TYR A 232 5.51 10.61 22.29
C TYR A 232 6.03 9.25 21.84
N VAL A 233 6.45 9.10 20.58
CA VAL A 233 7.12 7.90 20.09
C VAL A 233 8.41 7.67 20.88
N GLY A 234 9.24 8.70 21.05
CA GLY A 234 10.48 8.59 21.82
C GLY A 234 10.23 8.13 23.27
N LYS A 235 9.19 8.66 23.92
CA LYS A 235 8.76 8.23 25.26
C LYS A 235 8.30 6.77 25.26
N CYS A 236 7.49 6.37 24.28
CA CYS A 236 6.97 5.01 24.18
C CYS A 236 8.09 3.98 23.95
N LEU A 237 9.03 4.26 23.06
CA LEU A 237 10.17 3.38 22.78
C LEU A 237 11.16 3.28 23.95
N SER A 238 11.17 4.26 24.84
CA SER A 238 12.04 4.30 26.03
C SER A 238 11.41 3.68 27.28
N ALA A 239 10.09 3.48 27.29
CA ALA A 239 9.38 2.82 28.39
C ALA A 239 9.70 1.32 28.37
N LYS A 240 10.39 0.84 29.40
CA LYS A 240 10.68 -0.58 29.62
C LYS A 240 9.59 -1.24 30.45
#